data_AF-A0A441BPK9-F1
#
_entry.id   AF-A0A441BPK9-F1
#
_cell.length_a   1.000
_cell.length_b   1.000
_cell.length_c   1.000
_cell.angle_alpha   90.00
_cell.angle_beta   90.00
_cell.angle_gamma   90.00
#
_symmetry.space_group_name_H-M   'P 1'
#
loop_
_entity.id
_entity.type
_entity.pdbx_description
1 polymer ?
#
loop_
_entity_poly.entity_id
_entity_poly.type
_entity_poly.pdbx_seq_one_letter_code
_entity_poly.pdbx_strand_id
1 'polypeptide(L)'
;VHIRWRPFQLDPTIPPEGKDRREYLVAKFGSDERIREIHARIEPLGEAEGINFAFAAIKVAPNTLDAHRVIRWAGAAGEVVQNR
;
A
#
# COMPACT_ATOMS: atom_id res chain seq x y z
N VAL A 1 -20.51 -7.08 14.98
CA VAL A 1 -19.82 -5.92 14.36
C VAL A 1 -19.88 -6.10 12.85
N HIS A 2 -20.18 -5.05 12.09
CA HIS A 2 -20.14 -5.08 10.62
C HIS A 2 -18.94 -4.28 10.12
N ILE A 3 -18.19 -4.84 9.17
CA ILE A 3 -17.00 -4.19 8.62
C ILE A 3 -17.31 -3.72 7.20
N ARG A 4 -17.03 -2.44 6.92
CA ARG A 4 -17.20 -1.87 5.58
C ARG A 4 -15.93 -1.18 5.11
N TRP A 5 -15.27 -1.79 4.12
CA TRP A 5 -14.09 -1.23 3.48
C TRP A 5 -14.42 0.00 2.63
N ARG A 6 -13.61 1.07 2.78
CA ARG A 6 -13.71 2.28 1.97
C ARG A 6 -12.34 2.57 1.33
N PRO A 7 -12.26 2.63 -0.01
CA PRO A 7 -11.00 2.89 -0.68
C PRO A 7 -10.50 4.31 -0.42
N PHE A 8 -9.19 4.47 -0.28
CA PHE A 8 -8.52 5.76 -0.18
C PHE A 8 -7.20 5.71 -0.97
N GLN A 9 -6.99 6.69 -1.85
CA GLN A 9 -5.72 6.84 -2.56
C GLN A 9 -4.89 7.91 -1.85
N LEU A 10 -3.74 7.52 -1.29
CA LEU A 10 -2.78 8.47 -0.73
C LEU A 10 -2.28 9.46 -1.77
N ASP A 11 -2.16 9.00 -3.02
CA ASP A 11 -1.75 9.81 -4.15
C ASP A 11 -2.51 9.36 -5.41
N PRO A 12 -3.62 10.04 -5.76
CA PRO A 12 -4.39 9.74 -6.97
C PRO A 12 -3.70 10.24 -8.26
N THR A 13 -2.56 10.95 -8.15
CA THR A 13 -1.84 11.54 -9.29
C THR A 13 -0.79 10.61 -9.91
N ILE A 14 -0.51 9.46 -9.28
CA ILE A 14 0.38 8.44 -9.86
C ILE A 14 -0.26 7.93 -11.17
N PRO A 15 0.46 7.86 -12.31
CA PRO A 15 -0.12 7.37 -13.55
C PRO A 15 -0.35 5.84 -13.50
N PRO A 16 -1.17 5.26 -14.41
CA PRO A 16 -1.50 3.84 -14.41
C PRO A 16 -0.28 2.90 -14.42
N GLU A 17 0.77 3.26 -15.13
CA GLU A 17 2.05 2.53 -15.21
C GLU A 17 2.88 2.62 -13.92
N GLY A 18 2.50 3.48 -12.98
CA GLY A 18 3.23 3.74 -11.74
C GLY A 18 4.40 4.69 -11.90
N LYS A 19 5.17 4.85 -10.81
CA LYS A 19 6.43 5.61 -10.79
C LYS A 19 7.54 4.73 -10.26
N ASP A 20 8.80 5.05 -10.57
CA ASP A 20 9.93 4.45 -9.86
C ASP A 20 9.75 4.66 -8.35
N ARG A 21 9.86 3.57 -7.58
CA ARG A 21 9.54 3.59 -6.16
C ARG A 21 10.50 4.47 -5.38
N ARG A 22 11.79 4.42 -5.71
CA ARG A 22 12.82 5.15 -4.97
C ARG A 22 12.67 6.63 -5.24
N GLU A 23 12.60 7.04 -6.50
CA GLU A 23 12.42 8.45 -6.87
C GLU A 23 11.15 9.04 -6.26
N TYR A 24 10.04 8.30 -6.32
CA TYR A 24 8.77 8.71 -5.72
C TYR A 24 8.88 8.93 -4.21
N LEU A 25 9.53 8.01 -3.50
CA LEU A 25 9.68 8.12 -2.05
C LEU A 25 10.66 9.22 -1.65
N VAL A 26 11.75 9.41 -2.40
CA VAL A 26 12.71 10.49 -2.13
C VAL A 26 12.04 11.85 -2.35
N ALA A 27 11.24 12.01 -3.42
CA ALA A 27 10.46 13.21 -3.65
C ALA A 27 9.45 13.48 -2.51
N LYS A 28 8.89 12.42 -1.92
CA LYS A 28 7.89 12.52 -0.84
C LYS A 28 8.48 12.74 0.55
N PHE A 29 9.63 12.12 0.85
CA PHE A 29 10.19 12.02 2.20
C PHE A 29 11.60 12.65 2.34
N GLY A 30 12.19 13.12 1.24
CA GLY A 30 13.40 13.92 1.21
C GLY A 30 14.70 13.15 0.97
N SER A 31 14.88 11.96 1.54
CA SER A 31 16.14 11.19 1.39
C SER A 31 15.95 9.68 1.57
N ASP A 32 16.91 8.90 1.05
CA ASP A 32 16.97 7.44 1.26
C ASP A 32 17.18 7.09 2.73
N GLU A 33 17.97 7.88 3.48
CA GLU A 33 18.15 7.73 4.92
C GLU A 33 16.80 7.84 5.63
N ARG A 34 16.00 8.84 5.29
CA ARG A 34 14.70 9.04 5.91
C ARG A 34 13.73 7.91 5.59
N ILE A 35 13.76 7.39 4.37
CA ILE A 35 12.96 6.24 3.95
C ILE A 35 13.37 4.99 4.76
N ARG A 36 14.68 4.75 4.92
CA ARG A 36 15.18 3.63 5.73
C ARG A 36 14.76 3.74 7.19
N GLU A 37 14.84 4.92 7.79
CA GLU A 37 14.36 5.15 9.17
C GLU A 37 12.86 4.86 9.32
N ILE A 38 12.04 5.24 8.32
CA ILE A 38 10.61 4.96 8.33
C ILE A 38 10.36 3.45 8.26
N HIS A 39 11.02 2.74 7.34
CA HIS A 39 10.89 1.28 7.23
C HIS A 39 11.36 0.56 8.50
N ALA A 40 12.51 0.95 9.07
CA ALA A 40 13.06 0.34 10.29
C ALA A 40 12.13 0.48 11.52
N ARG A 41 11.22 1.47 11.52
CA ARG A 41 10.19 1.61 12.56
C ARG A 41 8.97 0.72 12.31
N ILE A 42 8.68 0.38 11.05
CA ILE A 42 7.46 -0.36 10.65
C ILE A 42 7.72 -1.87 10.63
N GLU A 43 8.89 -2.31 10.17
CA GLU A 43 9.28 -3.72 10.09
C GLU A 43 9.02 -4.51 11.39
N PRO A 44 9.50 -4.10 12.57
CA PRO A 44 9.27 -4.86 13.81
C PRO A 44 7.79 -4.89 14.22
N LEU A 45 7.00 -3.87 13.86
CA LEU A 45 5.55 -3.86 14.11
C LEU A 45 4.83 -4.86 13.19
N GLY A 46 5.29 -4.99 11.94
CA GLY A 46 4.81 -6.01 11.03
C GLY A 46 5.11 -7.40 11.56
N GLU A 47 6.35 -7.66 11.97
CA GLU A 47 6.77 -8.96 12.51
C GLU A 47 5.94 -9.38 13.73
N ALA A 48 5.64 -8.44 14.64
CA ALA A 48 4.78 -8.69 15.79
C ALA A 48 3.35 -9.12 15.41
N GLU A 49 2.85 -8.68 14.26
CA GLU A 49 1.53 -9.03 13.71
C GLU A 49 1.60 -10.17 12.66
N GLY A 50 2.77 -10.81 12.49
CA GLY A 50 2.98 -11.89 11.53
C GLY A 50 3.12 -11.44 10.06
N ILE A 51 3.40 -10.16 9.82
CA ILE A 51 3.59 -9.55 8.49
C ILE A 51 5.08 -9.34 8.23
N ASN A 52 5.64 -10.10 7.29
CA ASN A 52 7.03 -9.92 6.83
C ASN A 52 7.08 -8.90 5.67
N PHE A 53 7.39 -7.64 5.98
CA PHE A 53 7.48 -6.59 4.97
C PHE A 53 8.75 -6.71 4.11
N ALA A 54 8.58 -6.90 2.80
CA ALA A 54 9.67 -6.93 1.83
C ALA A 54 9.84 -5.58 1.11
N PHE A 55 10.05 -4.47 1.84
CA PHE A 55 10.09 -3.12 1.24
C PHE A 55 11.14 -2.98 0.13
N ALA A 56 12.29 -3.64 0.25
CA ALA A 56 13.36 -3.62 -0.75
C ALA A 56 12.98 -4.29 -2.09
N ALA A 57 11.98 -5.19 -2.09
CA ALA A 57 11.49 -5.85 -3.30
C ALA A 57 10.59 -4.94 -4.15
N ILE A 58 10.05 -3.87 -3.57
CA ILE A 58 9.13 -2.96 -4.25
C ILE A 58 9.92 -2.02 -5.17
N LYS A 59 9.75 -2.18 -6.48
CA LYS A 59 10.41 -1.33 -7.50
C LYS A 59 9.52 -0.23 -8.06
N VAL A 60 8.20 -0.37 -7.95
CA VAL A 60 7.22 0.57 -8.50
C VAL A 60 6.31 1.09 -7.38
N ALA A 61 6.00 2.38 -7.40
CA ALA A 61 4.87 2.95 -6.68
C ALA A 61 3.65 2.94 -7.62
N PRO A 62 2.70 2.00 -7.47
CA PRO A 62 1.58 1.86 -8.40
C PRO A 62 0.46 2.85 -8.11
N ASN A 63 -0.32 3.20 -9.14
CA ASN A 63 -1.66 3.75 -8.92
C ASN A 63 -2.56 2.63 -8.36
N THR A 64 -3.25 2.90 -7.26
CA THR A 64 -4.07 1.89 -6.56
C THR A 64 -5.53 1.84 -6.99
N LEU A 65 -5.94 2.60 -8.01
CA LEU A 65 -7.33 2.68 -8.46
C LEU A 65 -7.91 1.31 -8.84
N ASP A 66 -7.16 0.49 -9.58
CA ASP A 66 -7.65 -0.82 -10.01
C ASP A 66 -7.70 -1.83 -8.85
N ALA A 67 -6.75 -1.78 -7.92
CA ALA A 67 -6.83 -2.54 -6.67
C ALA A 67 -8.10 -2.17 -5.86
N HIS A 68 -8.40 -0.87 -5.77
CA HIS A 68 -9.63 -0.40 -5.12
C HIS A 68 -10.91 -0.85 -5.83
N ARG A 69 -10.89 -0.89 -7.18
CA ARG A 69 -12.01 -1.42 -7.97
C ARG A 69 -12.24 -2.91 -7.69
N VAL A 70 -11.17 -3.71 -7.58
CA VAL A 70 -11.26 -5.13 -7.23
C VAL A 70 -11.85 -5.32 -5.83
N ILE A 71 -11.37 -4.59 -4.83
CA ILE A 71 -11.90 -4.65 -3.46
C ILE A 71 -13.40 -4.28 -3.44
N ARG A 72 -13.79 -3.24 -4.20
CA ARG A 72 -15.20 -2.83 -4.31
C ARG A 72 -16.04 -3.91 -4.99
N TRP A 73 -15.53 -4.53 -6.06
CA TRP A 73 -16.21 -5.60 -6.78
C TRP A 73 -16.41 -6.84 -5.88
N ALA A 74 -15.40 -7.22 -5.10
CA ALA A 74 -15.51 -8.31 -4.12
C ALA A 74 -16.64 -8.07 -3.10
N GLY A 75 -16.90 -6.80 -2.73
CA GLY A 75 -18.02 -6.44 -1.86
C GLY A 75 -19.40 -6.81 -2.44
N ALA A 76 -19.55 -6.87 -3.76
CA ALA A 76 -20.81 -7.30 -4.39
C ALA A 76 -21.04 -8.82 -4.27
N ALA A 77 -19.99 -9.62 -3.99
CA ALA A 77 -20.09 -11.05 -3.72
C ALA A 77 -20.44 -11.38 -2.26
N GLY A 78 -20.59 -10.37 -1.40
CA GLY A 78 -20.97 -10.49 0.00
C GLY A 78 -19.82 -10.26 0.98
N GLU A 79 -20.16 -9.84 2.21
CA GLU A 79 -19.20 -9.45 3.26
C GLU A 79 -18.21 -10.58 3.61
N VAL A 80 -18.70 -11.83 3.67
CA VAL A 80 -17.85 -13.00 3.97
C VAL A 80 -16.81 -13.24 2.87
N VAL A 81 -17.16 -13.00 1.61
CA VAL A 81 -16.24 -13.19 0.48
C VAL A 81 -15.22 -12.05 0.41
N GLN A 82 -15.63 -10.82 0.69
CA GLN A 82 -14.73 -9.66 0.70
C GLN A 82 -13.69 -9.71 1.83
N ASN A 83 -14.05 -10.31 2.98
CA ASN A 83 -13.23 -10.31 4.19
C ASN A 83 -12.34 -11.56 4.36
N ARG A 84 -12.32 -12.45 3.37
CA ARG A 84 -11.50 -13.67 3.38
C ARG A 84 -10.18 -13.45 2.65
#